data_AF-L5N0Z6-F1
#
_entry.id   AF-L5N0Z6-F1
#
_cell.length_a   1.000
_cell.length_b   1.000
_cell.length_c   1.000
_cell.angle_alpha   90.00
_cell.angle_beta   90.00
_cell.angle_gamma   90.00
#
_symmetry.space_group_name_H-M   'P 1'
#
loop_
_entity.id
_entity.type
_entity.pdbx_description
1 polymer ?
#
loop_
_entity_poly.entity_id
_entity_poly.type
_entity_poly.pdbx_seq_one_letter_code
_entity_poly.pdbx_strand_id
1 'polypeptide(L)'
;MKFATLVPRVLRRSYLRKFLFVILLVAAVMGGFGLYVSDVVGTEVRADTHSDLEMVASLEAEGLSSWMDGYARTARMLSEYETVRTGDPDAIDEALERERDTLPAEVVAIHYVNPSSRDIVRSTDGVIETKSVSALDLSWTTGSLTMADPDEVAVSEVYRYGGSERLAFLSPVEGREGGGDGRRGRDEARRDAERAGRGVP
;
A
#
# COMPACT_ATOMS: atom_id res chain seq x y z
N MET A 1 -27.97 66.88 51.79
CA MET A 1 -28.14 67.89 50.73
C MET A 1 -26.84 68.00 49.92
N LYS A 2 -26.90 67.60 48.64
CA LYS A 2 -26.16 68.11 47.48
C LYS A 2 -24.62 68.21 47.55
N PHE A 3 -23.92 67.10 47.29
CA PHE A 3 -22.56 67.09 46.70
C PHE A 3 -22.56 67.26 45.17
N ALA A 4 -23.73 67.55 44.59
CA ALA A 4 -23.82 67.95 43.21
C ALA A 4 -23.40 69.41 43.09
N THR A 5 -22.77 69.76 41.97
CA THR A 5 -22.44 71.13 41.53
C THR A 5 -21.27 71.83 42.23
N LEU A 6 -20.04 71.39 41.95
CA LEU A 6 -18.89 72.30 41.88
C LEU A 6 -17.73 71.75 41.04
N VAL A 7 -18.05 71.08 39.93
CA VAL A 7 -17.05 70.88 38.86
C VAL A 7 -17.34 71.91 37.78
N PRO A 8 -16.47 72.91 37.58
CA PRO A 8 -16.68 73.97 36.59
C PRO A 8 -16.94 73.37 35.20
N ARG A 9 -18.03 73.81 34.54
CA ARG A 9 -18.44 73.34 33.19
C ARG A 9 -17.34 73.52 32.14
N VAL A 10 -16.38 74.42 32.38
CA VAL A 10 -15.24 74.72 31.50
C VAL A 10 -14.17 73.61 31.54
N LEU A 11 -13.95 72.98 32.70
CA LEU A 11 -13.04 71.83 32.80
C LEU A 11 -13.66 70.56 32.17
N ARG A 12 -14.97 70.34 32.30
CA ARG A 12 -15.62 69.16 31.66
C ARG A 12 -15.44 69.11 30.15
N ARG A 13 -15.39 70.25 29.44
CA ARG A 13 -15.38 70.25 27.95
C ARG A 13 -14.04 69.85 27.33
N SER A 14 -12.92 70.17 27.99
CA SER A 14 -11.58 69.84 27.48
C SER A 14 -11.10 68.47 27.97
N TYR A 15 -11.34 68.14 29.24
CA TYR A 15 -10.91 66.85 29.80
C TYR A 15 -11.74 65.69 29.26
N LEU A 16 -13.03 65.85 29.00
CA LEU A 16 -13.85 64.79 28.40
C LEU A 16 -13.41 64.46 26.96
N ARG A 17 -13.00 65.47 26.18
CA ARG A 17 -12.48 65.26 24.82
C ARG A 17 -11.12 64.56 24.83
N LYS A 18 -10.23 64.94 25.76
CA LYS A 18 -8.94 64.25 25.96
C LYS A 18 -9.15 62.82 26.41
N PHE A 19 -10.07 62.58 27.35
CA PHE A 19 -10.41 61.25 27.83
C PHE A 19 -11.00 60.36 26.73
N LEU A 20 -11.94 60.89 25.94
CA LEU A 20 -12.50 60.18 24.78
C LEU A 20 -11.42 59.83 23.75
N PHE A 21 -10.47 60.74 23.50
CA PHE A 21 -9.35 60.48 22.60
C PHE A 21 -8.46 59.35 23.11
N VAL A 22 -8.15 59.32 24.40
CA VAL A 22 -7.38 58.22 25.01
C VAL A 22 -8.15 56.91 24.93
N ILE A 23 -9.46 56.90 25.18
CA ILE A 23 -10.29 55.70 25.02
C ILE A 23 -10.27 55.21 23.57
N LEU A 24 -10.43 56.10 22.60
CA LEU A 24 -10.38 55.73 21.17
C LEU A 24 -9.00 55.22 20.76
N LEU A 25 -7.93 55.81 21.29
CA LEU A 25 -6.57 55.34 21.05
C LEU A 25 -6.39 53.91 21.60
N VAL A 26 -6.81 53.67 22.85
CA VAL A 26 -6.74 52.35 23.47
C VAL A 26 -7.62 51.34 22.70
N ALA A 27 -8.83 51.73 22.31
CA ALA A 27 -9.73 50.88 21.52
C ALA A 27 -9.15 50.57 20.12
N ALA A 28 -8.48 51.54 19.48
CA ALA A 28 -7.81 51.34 18.20
C ALA A 28 -6.60 50.41 18.33
N VAL A 29 -5.80 50.56 19.39
CA VAL A 29 -4.69 49.65 19.69
C VAL A 29 -5.21 48.23 19.97
N MET A 30 -6.25 48.09 20.79
CA MET A 30 -6.86 46.81 21.12
C MET A 30 -7.51 46.14 19.90
N GLY A 31 -8.24 46.92 19.08
CA GLY A 31 -8.84 46.44 17.84
C GLY A 31 -7.82 46.06 16.78
N GLY A 32 -6.73 46.82 16.66
CA GLY A 32 -5.60 46.50 15.79
C GLY A 32 -4.89 45.21 16.22
N PHE A 33 -4.72 45.00 17.52
CA PHE A 33 -4.16 43.75 18.06
C PHE A 33 -5.07 42.54 17.78
N GLY A 34 -6.39 42.71 17.89
CA GLY A 34 -7.36 41.64 17.63
C GLY A 34 -7.34 41.13 16.19
N LEU A 35 -7.14 42.00 15.20
CA LEU A 35 -7.06 41.61 13.79
C LEU A 35 -5.74 40.89 13.44
N TYR A 36 -4.63 41.26 14.10
CA TYR A 36 -3.33 40.63 13.87
C TYR A 36 -3.28 39.19 14.42
N VAL A 37 -3.92 38.93 15.57
CA VAL A 37 -3.90 37.60 16.21
C VAL A 37 -4.68 36.55 15.42
N SER A 38 -5.79 36.90 14.77
CA SER A 38 -6.60 35.93 14.01
C SER A 38 -5.89 35.35 12.78
N ASP A 39 -5.05 36.14 12.10
CA ASP A 39 -4.36 35.71 10.87
C ASP A 39 -3.13 34.86 11.18
N VAL A 40 -2.40 35.23 12.24
CA VAL A 40 -1.18 34.52 12.69
C VAL A 40 -1.52 33.19 13.36
N VAL A 41 -2.58 33.10 14.15
CA VAL A 41 -2.97 31.83 14.80
C VAL A 41 -3.67 30.87 13.84
N GLY A 42 -4.44 31.39 12.89
CA GLY A 42 -5.18 30.55 11.93
C GLY A 42 -4.30 29.87 10.87
N THR A 43 -3.17 30.50 10.52
CA THR A 43 -2.24 29.97 9.51
C THR A 43 -1.26 28.97 10.09
N GLU A 44 -0.71 29.23 11.28
CA GLU A 44 0.21 28.32 11.97
C GLU A 44 -0.50 27.01 12.37
N VAL A 45 -1.64 27.09 13.08
CA VAL A 45 -2.37 25.90 13.55
C VAL A 45 -2.85 25.01 12.39
N ARG A 46 -3.21 25.61 11.25
CA ARG A 46 -3.67 24.88 10.07
C ARG A 46 -2.52 24.23 9.31
N ALA A 47 -1.36 24.89 9.24
CA ALA A 47 -0.14 24.32 8.67
C ALA A 47 0.36 23.15 9.52
N ASP A 48 0.36 23.30 10.85
CA ASP A 48 0.74 22.25 11.80
C ASP A 48 -0.18 21.02 11.67
N THR A 49 -1.50 21.23 11.65
CA THR A 49 -2.47 20.13 11.48
C THR A 49 -2.28 19.41 10.13
N HIS A 50 -1.99 20.15 9.06
CA HIS A 50 -1.77 19.55 7.75
C HIS A 50 -0.49 18.72 7.72
N SER A 51 0.60 19.24 8.28
CA SER A 51 1.89 18.55 8.41
C SER A 51 1.76 17.29 9.27
N ASP A 52 1.01 17.34 10.36
CA ASP A 52 0.77 16.18 11.22
C ASP A 52 -0.01 15.09 10.51
N LEU A 53 -1.07 15.45 9.77
CA LEU A 53 -1.84 14.49 8.97
C LEU A 53 -0.99 13.86 7.86
N GLU A 54 -0.15 14.64 7.19
CA GLU A 54 0.78 14.14 6.16
C GLU A 54 1.83 13.19 6.76
N MET A 55 2.38 13.54 7.92
CA MET A 55 3.33 12.68 8.64
C MET A 55 2.65 11.36 9.05
N VAL A 56 1.47 11.40 9.67
CA VAL A 56 0.74 10.19 10.06
C VAL A 56 0.40 9.33 8.85
N ALA A 57 -0.11 9.93 7.77
CA ALA A 57 -0.43 9.21 6.54
C ALA A 57 0.82 8.57 5.92
N SER A 58 1.97 9.25 5.97
CA SER A 58 3.25 8.71 5.48
C SER A 58 3.73 7.53 6.31
N LEU A 59 3.64 7.62 7.63
CA LEU A 59 4.01 6.53 8.54
C LEU A 59 3.08 5.32 8.38
N GLU A 60 1.77 5.55 8.21
CA GLU A 60 0.80 4.48 7.93
C GLU A 60 1.08 3.81 6.58
N ALA A 61 1.37 4.61 5.54
CA ALA A 61 1.72 4.09 4.22
C ALA A 61 3.02 3.28 4.23
N GLU A 62 4.03 3.73 4.97
CA GLU A 62 5.30 3.00 5.15
C GLU A 62 5.11 1.70 5.96
N GLY A 63 4.25 1.72 6.97
CA GLY A 63 3.85 0.53 7.69
C GLY A 63 3.15 -0.50 6.78
N LEU A 64 2.21 -0.03 5.95
CA LEU A 64 1.50 -0.88 5.00
C LEU A 64 2.44 -1.43 3.91
N SER A 65 3.33 -0.61 3.36
CA SER A 65 4.29 -1.07 2.34
C SER A 65 5.23 -2.12 2.91
N SER A 66 5.75 -1.91 4.12
CA SER A 66 6.60 -2.88 4.81
C SER A 66 5.89 -4.21 5.05
N TRP A 67 4.62 -4.16 5.44
CA TRP A 67 3.76 -5.34 5.62
C TRP A 67 3.55 -6.08 4.29
N MET A 68 3.18 -5.38 3.22
CA MET A 68 3.01 -5.96 1.88
C MET A 68 4.31 -6.60 1.37
N ASP A 69 5.43 -5.88 1.49
CA ASP A 69 6.75 -6.37 1.09
C ASP A 69 7.18 -7.60 1.91
N GLY A 70 6.79 -7.66 3.18
CA GLY A 70 7.00 -8.83 4.04
C GLY A 70 6.36 -10.08 3.46
N TYR A 71 5.07 -10.02 3.15
CA TYR A 71 4.35 -11.16 2.57
C TYR A 71 4.79 -11.48 1.14
N ALA A 72 5.16 -10.47 0.35
CA ALA A 72 5.73 -10.69 -0.97
C ALA A 72 7.04 -11.50 -0.88
N ARG A 73 7.93 -11.15 0.05
CA ARG A 73 9.16 -11.91 0.31
C ARG A 73 8.87 -13.32 0.80
N THR A 74 7.87 -13.51 1.68
CA THR A 74 7.45 -14.85 2.12
C THR A 74 6.95 -15.70 0.96
N ALA A 75 6.08 -15.16 0.09
CA ALA A 75 5.57 -15.87 -1.08
C ALA A 75 6.70 -16.31 -2.02
N ARG A 76 7.69 -15.44 -2.24
CA ARG A 76 8.89 -15.75 -3.04
C ARG A 76 9.78 -16.81 -2.38
N MET A 77 10.06 -16.68 -1.09
CA MET A 77 10.86 -17.66 -0.37
C MET A 77 10.23 -19.06 -0.44
N LEU A 78 8.90 -19.14 -0.35
CA LEU A 78 8.17 -20.40 -0.49
C LEU A 78 8.19 -20.98 -1.91
N SER A 79 8.11 -20.13 -2.94
CA SER A 79 8.15 -20.60 -4.34
C SER A 79 9.54 -21.13 -4.73
N GLU A 80 10.60 -20.68 -4.04
CA GLU A 80 11.97 -21.14 -4.22
C GLU A 80 12.28 -22.48 -3.54
N TYR A 81 11.39 -22.99 -2.67
CA TYR A 81 11.60 -24.27 -1.97
C TYR A 81 11.74 -25.44 -2.95
N GLU A 82 12.80 -26.24 -2.80
CA GLU A 82 13.07 -27.37 -3.69
C GLU A 82 11.88 -28.33 -3.76
N THR A 83 11.23 -28.63 -2.63
CA THR A 83 10.03 -29.47 -2.58
C THR A 83 8.86 -28.94 -3.43
N VAL A 84 8.71 -27.62 -3.51
CA VAL A 84 7.69 -26.96 -4.33
C VAL A 84 8.05 -26.99 -5.82
N ARG A 85 9.35 -26.99 -6.12
CA ARG A 85 9.89 -27.08 -7.49
C ARG A 85 9.85 -28.48 -8.08
N THR A 86 10.14 -29.52 -7.29
CA THR A 86 10.13 -30.91 -7.76
C THR A 86 8.73 -31.37 -8.19
N GLY A 87 7.68 -30.77 -7.64
CA GLY A 87 6.30 -31.02 -8.04
C GLY A 87 5.72 -32.32 -7.47
N ASP A 88 6.39 -32.96 -6.50
CA ASP A 88 5.86 -34.14 -5.82
C ASP A 88 4.66 -33.75 -4.94
N PRO A 89 3.45 -34.23 -5.23
CA PRO A 89 2.26 -33.66 -4.61
C PRO A 89 2.16 -33.86 -3.11
N ASP A 90 2.53 -35.04 -2.60
CA ASP A 90 2.46 -35.34 -1.16
C ASP A 90 3.50 -34.52 -0.38
N ALA A 91 4.68 -34.33 -0.95
CA ALA A 91 5.72 -33.49 -0.35
C ALA A 91 5.35 -32.00 -0.38
N ILE A 92 4.66 -31.54 -1.43
CA ILE A 92 4.10 -30.17 -1.48
C ILE A 92 3.09 -29.99 -0.37
N ASP A 93 2.15 -30.91 -0.18
CA ASP A 93 1.13 -30.79 0.88
C ASP A 93 1.76 -30.69 2.26
N GLU A 94 2.71 -31.56 2.57
CA GLU A 94 3.44 -31.49 3.85
C GLU A 94 4.25 -30.19 4.00
N ALA A 95 4.81 -29.66 2.91
CA ALA A 95 5.52 -28.38 2.92
C ALA A 95 4.58 -27.20 3.17
N LEU A 96 3.44 -27.16 2.49
CA LEU A 96 2.45 -26.08 2.64
C LEU A 96 1.81 -26.10 4.04
N GLU A 97 1.46 -27.28 4.57
CA GLU A 97 0.90 -27.40 5.92
C GLU A 97 1.91 -26.95 6.98
N ARG A 98 3.16 -27.42 6.88
CA ARG A 98 4.23 -27.04 7.82
C ARG A 98 4.46 -25.53 7.81
N GLU A 99 4.50 -24.91 6.64
CA GLU A 99 4.67 -23.46 6.56
C GLU A 99 3.45 -22.70 7.08
N ARG A 100 2.24 -23.18 6.78
CA ARG A 100 1.02 -22.55 7.29
C ARG A 100 1.00 -22.49 8.82
N ASP A 101 1.63 -23.45 9.50
CA ASP A 101 1.74 -23.48 10.95
C ASP A 101 2.85 -22.59 11.53
N THR A 102 3.84 -22.19 10.72
CA THR A 102 4.88 -21.23 11.12
C THR A 102 4.46 -19.78 10.84
N LEU A 103 3.57 -19.58 9.87
CA LEU A 103 3.08 -18.26 9.50
C LEU A 103 2.08 -17.68 10.54
N PRO A 104 1.98 -16.34 10.63
CA PRO A 104 0.99 -15.68 11.47
C PRO A 104 -0.45 -16.08 11.10
N ALA A 105 -1.36 -16.00 12.08
CA ALA A 105 -2.76 -16.44 11.92
C ALA A 105 -3.54 -15.64 10.85
N GLU A 106 -3.04 -14.47 10.46
CA GLU A 106 -3.54 -13.64 9.37
C GLU A 106 -3.39 -14.32 8.00
N VAL A 107 -2.45 -15.26 7.86
CA VAL A 107 -2.33 -16.09 6.65
C VAL A 107 -3.37 -17.21 6.70
N VAL A 108 -4.47 -16.99 6.01
CA VAL A 108 -5.63 -17.91 6.08
C VAL A 108 -5.38 -19.23 5.34
N ALA A 109 -4.66 -19.18 4.21
CA ALA A 109 -4.34 -20.36 3.42
C ALA A 109 -3.16 -20.10 2.48
N ILE A 110 -2.43 -21.16 2.16
CA ILE A 110 -1.42 -21.24 1.10
C ILE A 110 -1.93 -22.21 0.02
N HIS A 111 -1.75 -21.82 -1.24
CA HIS A 111 -2.22 -22.55 -2.41
C HIS A 111 -1.09 -22.72 -3.43
N TYR A 112 -1.02 -23.90 -4.05
CA TYR A 112 -0.15 -24.19 -5.19
C TYR A 112 -1.00 -24.29 -6.46
N VAL A 113 -0.68 -23.46 -7.44
CA VAL A 113 -1.51 -23.25 -8.63
C VAL A 113 -0.80 -23.71 -9.89
N ASN A 114 -1.53 -24.35 -10.80
CA ASN A 114 -1.05 -24.58 -12.16
C ASN A 114 -1.34 -23.35 -13.04
N PRO A 115 -0.32 -22.63 -13.53
CA PRO A 115 -0.53 -21.40 -14.31
C PRO A 115 -1.19 -21.64 -15.67
N SER A 116 -1.06 -22.83 -16.25
CA SER A 116 -1.65 -23.18 -17.55
C SER A 116 -3.14 -23.51 -17.46
N SER A 117 -3.53 -24.36 -16.49
CA SER A 117 -4.95 -24.72 -16.30
C SER A 117 -5.71 -23.74 -15.41
N ARG A 118 -4.97 -22.92 -14.64
CA ARG A 118 -5.48 -22.00 -13.61
C ARG A 118 -6.20 -22.72 -12.47
N ASP A 119 -5.80 -23.95 -12.19
CA ASP A 119 -6.35 -24.75 -11.10
C ASP A 119 -5.47 -24.68 -9.86
N ILE A 120 -6.11 -24.66 -8.70
CA ILE A 120 -5.46 -24.85 -7.42
C ILE A 120 -5.21 -26.35 -7.27
N VAL A 121 -3.96 -26.76 -7.49
CA VAL A 121 -3.56 -28.16 -7.51
C VAL A 121 -3.40 -28.71 -6.10
N ARG A 122 -2.85 -27.90 -5.18
CA ARG A 122 -2.71 -28.19 -3.75
C ARG A 122 -3.06 -26.99 -2.90
N SER A 123 -3.56 -27.22 -1.70
CA SER A 123 -4.08 -26.18 -0.83
C SER A 123 -4.15 -26.63 0.61
N THR A 124 -3.74 -25.75 1.52
CA THR A 124 -3.98 -25.91 2.97
C THR A 124 -5.46 -25.71 3.35
N ASP A 125 -6.26 -25.13 2.45
CA ASP A 125 -7.72 -25.17 2.51
C ASP A 125 -8.23 -26.27 1.56
N GLY A 126 -8.54 -27.44 2.10
CA GLY A 126 -9.02 -28.58 1.31
C GLY A 126 -10.36 -28.33 0.60
N VAL A 127 -11.14 -27.31 0.99
CA VAL A 127 -12.40 -26.98 0.32
C VAL A 127 -12.17 -26.35 -1.05
N ILE A 128 -11.02 -25.70 -1.25
CA ILE A 128 -10.69 -25.02 -2.50
C ILE A 128 -9.74 -25.79 -3.40
N GLU A 129 -9.13 -26.86 -2.90
CA GLU A 129 -8.33 -27.76 -3.71
C GLU A 129 -9.14 -28.27 -4.91
N THR A 130 -8.48 -28.42 -6.07
CA THR A 130 -9.06 -28.80 -7.38
C THR A 130 -10.01 -27.79 -8.01
N LYS A 131 -10.28 -26.64 -7.37
CA LYS A 131 -11.04 -25.55 -7.97
C LYS A 131 -10.14 -24.64 -8.79
N SER A 132 -10.72 -23.96 -9.78
CA SER A 132 -10.02 -22.91 -10.51
C SER A 132 -9.81 -21.68 -9.63
N VAL A 133 -8.69 -20.99 -9.81
CA VAL A 133 -8.41 -19.68 -9.21
C VAL A 133 -9.50 -18.67 -9.55
N SER A 134 -10.13 -18.78 -10.72
CA SER A 134 -11.26 -17.94 -11.12
C SER A 134 -12.48 -18.07 -10.19
N ALA A 135 -12.60 -19.16 -9.43
CA ALA A 135 -13.67 -19.33 -8.44
C ALA A 135 -13.53 -18.42 -7.22
N LEU A 136 -12.35 -17.81 -7.03
CA LEU A 136 -12.10 -16.81 -5.98
C LEU A 136 -12.58 -15.41 -6.35
N ASP A 137 -12.97 -15.18 -7.61
CA ASP A 137 -13.37 -13.87 -8.14
C ASP A 137 -12.33 -12.77 -7.83
N LEU A 138 -11.05 -13.13 -7.93
CA LEU A 138 -9.93 -12.22 -7.67
C LEU A 138 -9.39 -11.60 -8.96
N SER A 139 -8.95 -10.35 -8.82
CA SER A 139 -8.22 -9.58 -9.84
C SER A 139 -6.82 -9.24 -9.32
N TRP A 140 -5.89 -8.90 -10.20
CA TRP A 140 -4.52 -8.53 -9.83
C TRP A 140 -4.32 -7.02 -9.91
N THR A 141 -3.88 -6.39 -8.82
CA THR A 141 -3.44 -4.99 -8.82
C THR A 141 -2.07 -4.85 -9.47
N THR A 142 -1.18 -5.83 -9.26
CA THR A 142 0.16 -5.88 -9.84
C THR A 142 0.48 -7.30 -10.26
N GLY A 143 1.20 -7.45 -11.37
CA GLY A 143 1.52 -8.75 -11.96
C GLY A 143 0.31 -9.48 -12.54
N SER A 144 0.43 -10.79 -12.71
CA SER A 144 -0.67 -11.66 -13.17
C SER A 144 -0.42 -13.11 -12.77
N LEU A 145 -1.40 -13.99 -12.98
CA LEU A 145 -1.20 -15.43 -12.75
C LEU A 145 -0.06 -16.04 -13.59
N THR A 146 0.23 -15.45 -14.74
CA THR A 146 1.26 -15.92 -15.69
C THR A 146 2.33 -14.85 -15.84
N MET A 147 3.11 -14.63 -14.78
CA MET A 147 4.27 -13.75 -14.80
C MET A 147 5.42 -14.37 -15.57
N ALA A 148 6.18 -13.53 -16.28
CA ALA A 148 7.35 -13.93 -17.05
C ALA A 148 8.64 -13.87 -16.23
N ASP A 149 8.71 -12.97 -15.25
CA ASP A 149 9.85 -12.82 -14.36
C ASP A 149 9.66 -13.73 -13.13
N PRO A 150 10.56 -14.70 -12.88
CA PRO A 150 10.48 -15.56 -11.69
C PRO A 150 10.64 -14.79 -10.37
N ASP A 151 11.24 -13.60 -10.41
CA ASP A 151 11.48 -12.77 -9.24
C ASP A 151 10.30 -11.87 -8.88
N GLU A 152 9.31 -11.76 -9.78
CA GLU A 152 8.13 -10.91 -9.61
C GLU A 152 7.11 -11.57 -8.67
N VAL A 153 6.45 -10.73 -7.86
CA VAL A 153 5.33 -11.14 -7.01
C VAL A 153 4.08 -10.37 -7.44
N ALA A 154 3.04 -11.09 -7.84
CA ALA A 154 1.75 -10.49 -8.12
C ALA A 154 0.97 -10.29 -6.82
N VAL A 155 0.26 -9.17 -6.75
CA VAL A 155 -0.58 -8.79 -5.61
C VAL A 155 -2.01 -8.63 -6.10
N SER A 156 -2.95 -9.31 -5.45
CA SER A 156 -4.35 -9.23 -5.82
C SER A 156 -4.95 -7.87 -5.42
N GLU A 157 -6.08 -7.53 -6.02
CA GLU A 157 -7.02 -6.61 -5.37
C GLU A 157 -7.60 -7.29 -4.12
N VAL A 158 -8.18 -6.50 -3.22
CA VAL A 158 -8.93 -7.05 -2.09
C VAL A 158 -10.16 -7.78 -2.64
N TYR A 159 -10.25 -9.08 -2.38
CA TYR A 159 -11.35 -9.93 -2.83
C TYR A 159 -12.09 -10.53 -1.63
N ARG A 160 -13.35 -10.95 -1.83
CA ARG A 160 -14.17 -11.54 -0.76
C ARG A 160 -14.30 -13.04 -0.94
N TYR A 161 -13.84 -13.79 0.04
CA TYR A 161 -13.98 -15.25 0.06
C TYR A 161 -14.29 -15.76 1.46
N GLY A 162 -15.26 -16.69 1.57
CA GLY A 162 -15.71 -17.23 2.86
C GLY A 162 -16.26 -16.15 3.81
N GLY A 163 -16.86 -15.09 3.27
CA GLY A 163 -17.44 -13.99 4.04
C GLY A 163 -16.44 -12.96 4.58
N SER A 164 -15.15 -13.10 4.31
CA SER A 164 -14.10 -12.16 4.74
C SER A 164 -13.36 -11.55 3.55
N GLU A 165 -12.84 -10.35 3.73
CA GLU A 165 -11.96 -9.67 2.77
C GLU A 165 -10.55 -10.22 2.88
N ARG A 166 -9.90 -10.46 1.74
CA ARG A 166 -8.60 -11.12 1.64
C ARG A 166 -7.74 -10.44 0.58
N LEU A 167 -6.43 -10.57 0.75
CA LEU A 167 -5.41 -10.18 -0.21
C LEU A 167 -4.56 -11.42 -0.50
N ALA A 168 -4.16 -11.61 -1.76
CA ALA A 168 -3.32 -12.71 -2.17
C ALA A 168 -2.00 -12.22 -2.77
N PHE A 169 -0.94 -12.92 -2.44
CA PHE A 169 0.38 -12.77 -3.02
C PHE A 169 0.71 -14.03 -3.81
N LEU A 170 1.23 -13.87 -5.01
CA LEU A 170 1.58 -14.98 -5.90
C LEU A 170 3.02 -14.80 -6.38
N SER A 171 3.84 -15.82 -6.21
CA SER A 171 5.18 -15.87 -6.79
C SER A 171 5.29 -17.09 -7.70
N PRO A 172 5.92 -16.96 -8.89
CA PRO A 172 6.18 -18.09 -9.77
C PRO A 172 7.16 -19.08 -9.13
N VAL A 173 6.98 -20.37 -9.42
CA VAL A 173 7.88 -21.42 -8.96
C VAL A 173 8.97 -21.63 -10.01
N GLU A 174 10.22 -21.38 -9.65
CA GLU A 174 11.35 -21.44 -10.57
C GLU A 174 11.60 -22.85 -11.14
N GLY A 175 11.92 -22.90 -12.43
CA GLY A 175 12.29 -24.14 -13.12
C GLY A 175 11.11 -25.03 -13.51
N ARG A 176 9.87 -24.60 -13.27
CA ARG A 176 8.66 -25.25 -13.79
C ARG A 176 8.12 -24.43 -14.97
N GLU A 177 8.27 -24.97 -16.17
CA GLU A 177 7.90 -24.32 -17.43
C GLU A 177 6.40 -23.98 -17.47
N GLY A 178 6.09 -22.68 -17.40
CA GLY A 178 4.86 -22.10 -17.94
C GLY A 178 5.08 -21.62 -19.39
N GLY A 179 5.42 -22.54 -20.31
CA GLY A 179 5.39 -22.31 -21.76
C GLY A 179 6.63 -21.68 -22.41
N GLY A 180 7.22 -22.40 -23.36
CA GLY A 180 7.93 -21.80 -24.49
C GLY A 180 9.39 -22.19 -24.64
N ASP A 181 9.61 -23.31 -25.33
CA ASP A 181 10.84 -23.62 -26.07
C ASP A 181 11.20 -22.50 -27.07
N GLY A 182 11.81 -21.42 -26.59
CA GLY A 182 12.35 -20.34 -27.40
C GLY A 182 13.87 -20.43 -27.63
N ARG A 183 14.52 -21.43 -27.00
CA ARG A 183 15.97 -21.62 -27.08
C ARG A 183 16.37 -22.74 -28.05
N ARG A 184 15.57 -23.80 -28.28
CA ARG A 184 15.93 -24.81 -29.30
C ARG A 184 15.77 -24.30 -30.73
N GLY A 185 14.73 -23.53 -31.02
CA GLY A 185 14.51 -23.01 -32.39
C GLY A 185 15.62 -22.06 -32.88
N ARG A 186 16.31 -21.36 -31.97
CA ARG A 186 17.40 -20.43 -32.33
C ARG A 186 18.70 -21.18 -32.66
N ASP A 187 18.94 -22.32 -32.00
CA ASP A 187 20.10 -23.16 -32.24
C ASP A 187 19.92 -24.04 -33.49
N GLU A 188 18.70 -24.46 -33.82
CA GLU A 188 18.39 -25.18 -35.05
C GLU A 188 18.52 -24.28 -36.29
N ALA A 189 17.96 -23.07 -36.25
CA ALA A 189 18.10 -22.11 -37.35
C ALA A 189 19.58 -21.72 -37.63
N ARG A 190 20.41 -21.68 -36.59
CA ARG A 190 21.85 -21.41 -36.73
C ARG A 190 22.60 -22.60 -37.31
N ARG A 191 22.26 -23.84 -36.93
CA ARG A 191 22.86 -25.07 -37.50
C ARG A 191 22.46 -25.26 -38.96
N ASP A 192 21.24 -24.90 -39.33
CA ASP A 192 20.77 -25.00 -40.72
C ASP A 192 21.41 -23.93 -41.61
N ALA A 193 21.63 -22.71 -41.09
CA ALA A 193 22.40 -21.68 -41.78
C ALA A 193 23.88 -22.08 -41.98
N GLU A 194 24.49 -22.75 -41.01
CA GLU A 194 25.86 -23.26 -41.13
C GLU A 194 25.98 -24.46 -42.09
N ARG A 195 24.94 -25.30 -42.20
CA ARG A 195 24.87 -26.37 -43.21
C ARG A 195 24.64 -25.84 -44.63
N ALA A 196 23.82 -24.81 -44.78
CA ALA A 196 23.58 -24.17 -46.08
C ALA A 196 24.82 -23.42 -46.61
N GLY A 197 25.70 -22.93 -45.73
CA GLY A 197 26.93 -22.23 -46.11
C GLY A 197 28.12 -23.13 -46.48
N ARG A 198 28.03 -24.46 -46.30
CA ARG A 198 29.14 -25.42 -46.53
C ARG A 198 28.96 -26.35 -47.73
N GLY A 199 27.94 -26.13 -48.56
CA GLY A 199 27.62 -27.06 -49.64
C GLY A 199 27.37 -26.40 -50.97
N VAL A 200 28.41 -25.90 -51.65
CA VAL A 200 28.60 -26.02 -53.11
C VAL A 200 30.13 -25.98 -53.40
N PRO A 201 30.66 -26.86 -54.28
CA PRO A 201 32.08 -27.02 -54.61
C PRO A 201 32.80 -25.81 -55.19
#